data_AF-A0A8J7K1J5-F1
#
_entry.id   AF-A0A8J7K1J5-F1
#
_cell.length_a   1.000
_cell.length_b   1.000
_cell.length_c   1.000
_cell.angle_alpha   90.00
_cell.angle_beta   90.00
_cell.angle_gamma   90.00
#
_symmetry.space_group_name_H-M   'P 1'
#
loop_
_entity.id
_entity.type
_entity.pdbx_description
1 polymer ?
#
loop_
_entity_poly.entity_id
_entity_poly.type
_entity_poly.pdbx_seq_one_letter_code
_entity_poly.pdbx_strand_id
1 'polypeptide(L)'
;MNHRQQKLKRLALSMQSRGSKPLAASVVVAKPVLQPAVKVEAIVASAGARVTTSKDYAEAEGISVSTARSRLEKLVAAGEASRADVVRDGVRCIEYTLLG
;
A
#
# COMPACT_ATOMS: atom_id res chain seq x y z
N MET A 1 2.17 -37.82 33.66
CA MET A 1 2.68 -37.14 32.43
C MET A 1 1.86 -35.88 32.21
N ASN A 2 2.45 -34.69 32.42
CA ASN A 2 1.71 -33.44 32.59
C ASN A 2 1.11 -32.89 31.28
N HIS A 3 -0.11 -32.36 31.35
CA HIS A 3 -0.88 -31.78 30.24
C HIS A 3 -0.08 -30.73 29.45
N ARG A 4 0.81 -30.00 30.13
CA ARG A 4 1.73 -29.01 29.54
C ARG A 4 2.73 -29.64 28.56
N GLN A 5 3.20 -30.86 28.81
CA GLN A 5 4.13 -31.58 27.92
C GLN A 5 3.44 -32.12 26.66
N GLN A 6 2.14 -32.47 26.74
CA GLN A 6 1.37 -32.91 25.56
C GLN A 6 1.11 -31.76 24.58
N LYS A 7 0.86 -30.55 25.11
CA LYS A 7 0.60 -29.35 24.29
C LYS A 7 1.85 -28.94 23.47
N LEU A 8 3.03 -29.04 24.06
CA LEU A 8 4.30 -28.74 23.39
C LEU A 8 4.63 -29.77 22.28
N LYS A 9 4.41 -31.07 22.52
CA LYS A 9 4.61 -32.10 21.50
C LYS A 9 3.68 -31.92 20.28
N ARG A 10 2.42 -31.54 20.51
CA ARG A 10 1.46 -31.24 19.43
C ARG A 10 1.91 -30.05 18.57
N LEU A 11 2.48 -29.01 19.19
CA LEU A 11 2.96 -27.84 18.46
C LEU A 11 4.12 -28.19 17.53
N ALA A 12 5.09 -28.99 18.01
CA ALA A 12 6.26 -29.41 17.24
C ALA A 12 5.91 -30.23 16.00
N LEU A 13 4.90 -31.10 16.08
CA LEU A 13 4.40 -31.90 14.95
C LEU A 13 3.72 -31.03 13.86
N SER A 14 3.15 -29.88 14.24
CA SER A 14 2.44 -29.00 13.29
C SER A 14 3.34 -28.09 12.45
N MET A 15 4.60 -27.89 12.86
CA MET A 15 5.54 -27.01 12.14
C MET A 15 6.32 -27.73 11.02
N GLN A 16 6.20 -29.05 10.92
CA GLN A 16 6.95 -29.86 9.97
C GLN A 16 6.27 -30.03 8.59
N SER A 17 5.06 -29.49 8.40
CA SER A 17 4.26 -29.63 7.17
C SER A 17 4.33 -28.47 6.18
N ARG A 18 5.19 -27.46 6.42
CA ARG A 18 5.43 -26.35 5.47
C ARG A 18 6.90 -26.29 5.09
N GLY A 19 7.33 -27.24 4.28
CA GLY A 19 8.66 -27.22 3.68
C GLY A 19 8.82 -28.13 2.48
N SER A 20 9.06 -27.51 1.32
CA SER A 20 9.68 -28.03 0.09
C SER A 20 8.73 -28.73 -0.92
N LYS A 21 8.71 -28.44 -2.23
CA LYS A 21 9.83 -28.30 -3.20
C LYS A 21 9.44 -27.59 -4.53
N PRO A 22 10.44 -27.26 -5.40
CA PRO A 22 10.35 -26.36 -6.57
C PRO A 22 10.11 -27.08 -7.91
N LEU A 23 9.71 -26.35 -8.97
CA LEU A 23 10.09 -26.67 -10.37
C LEU A 23 9.74 -25.53 -11.35
N ALA A 24 10.65 -25.27 -12.28
CA ALA A 24 10.52 -24.35 -13.41
C ALA A 24 9.75 -24.98 -14.59
N ALA A 25 9.06 -24.17 -15.39
CA ALA A 25 8.78 -24.43 -16.80
C ALA A 25 8.34 -23.14 -17.53
N SER A 26 9.14 -22.68 -18.49
CA SER A 26 8.73 -21.74 -19.54
C SER A 26 7.72 -22.39 -20.48
N VAL A 27 6.62 -21.70 -20.80
CA VAL A 27 5.86 -21.90 -22.04
C VAL A 27 5.45 -20.54 -22.60
N VAL A 28 5.61 -20.46 -23.92
CA VAL A 28 5.56 -19.31 -24.82
C VAL A 28 4.13 -19.06 -25.31
N VAL A 29 3.76 -17.77 -25.44
CA VAL A 29 2.77 -17.16 -26.37
C VAL A 29 1.31 -17.65 -26.33
N ALA A 30 0.40 -16.73 -25.98
CA ALA A 30 -0.64 -16.23 -26.91
C ALA A 30 -1.47 -15.11 -26.24
N LYS A 31 -1.52 -13.93 -26.86
CA LYS A 31 -2.65 -12.99 -26.70
C LYS A 31 -3.91 -13.69 -27.27
N PRO A 32 -5.09 -13.52 -26.67
CA PRO A 32 -5.94 -12.45 -27.17
C PRO A 32 -6.70 -11.65 -26.09
N VAL A 33 -6.73 -10.35 -26.39
CA VAL A 33 -7.69 -9.30 -26.02
C VAL A 33 -9.10 -9.81 -25.63
N LEU A 34 -9.59 -9.38 -24.47
CA LEU A 34 -10.89 -8.67 -24.28
C LEU A 34 -11.06 -8.29 -22.81
N GLN A 35 -10.69 -7.05 -22.50
CA GLN A 35 -10.91 -6.38 -21.23
C GLN A 35 -12.37 -5.95 -21.11
N PRO A 36 -13.09 -6.25 -20.02
CA PRO A 36 -14.23 -5.43 -19.63
C PRO A 36 -13.70 -4.12 -19.03
N ALA A 37 -14.09 -3.02 -19.67
CA ALA A 37 -13.69 -1.66 -19.38
C ALA A 37 -14.10 -1.22 -17.96
N VAL A 38 -13.18 -1.35 -17.01
CA VAL A 38 -13.11 -0.37 -15.92
C VAL A 38 -12.09 0.65 -16.40
N LYS A 39 -12.60 1.77 -16.94
CA LYS A 39 -11.81 2.99 -17.12
C LYS A 39 -11.35 3.45 -15.72
N VAL A 40 -10.25 2.90 -15.24
CA VAL A 40 -9.39 3.66 -14.36
C VAL A 40 -8.59 4.54 -15.31
N GLU A 41 -9.21 5.67 -15.68
CA GLU A 41 -8.45 6.81 -16.15
C GLU A 41 -7.48 7.13 -15.02
N ALA A 42 -6.27 6.57 -15.08
CA ALA A 42 -5.14 7.13 -14.38
C ALA A 42 -4.94 8.51 -15.01
N ILE A 43 -5.65 9.49 -14.44
CA ILE A 43 -5.62 10.88 -14.84
C ILE A 43 -4.16 11.30 -14.79
N VAL A 44 -3.56 11.35 -15.98
CA VAL A 44 -2.30 12.00 -16.29
C VAL A 44 -2.24 13.27 -15.45
N ALA A 45 -1.36 13.27 -14.46
CA ALA A 45 -1.14 14.42 -13.62
C ALA A 45 -0.49 15.51 -14.45
N SER A 46 -1.34 16.34 -15.03
CA SER A 46 -1.00 17.73 -15.34
C SER A 46 -0.27 18.30 -14.13
N ALA A 47 0.91 18.85 -14.37
CA ALA A 47 1.80 19.52 -13.43
C ALA A 47 1.14 20.80 -12.89
N GLY A 48 0.11 20.61 -12.07
CA GLY A 48 -0.55 21.61 -11.26
C GLY A 48 -0.53 21.10 -9.83
N ALA A 49 -0.30 22.02 -8.88
CA ALA A 49 -0.20 21.71 -7.47
C ALA A 49 -1.38 20.85 -7.00
N ARG A 50 -1.14 19.56 -6.75
CA ARG A 50 -2.17 18.62 -6.32
C ARG A 50 -2.26 18.65 -4.80
N VAL A 51 -3.42 19.08 -4.30
CA VAL A 51 -3.77 18.99 -2.89
C VAL A 51 -4.25 17.57 -2.60
N THR A 52 -3.61 16.90 -1.65
CA THR A 52 -3.89 15.51 -1.25
C THR A 52 -3.87 15.38 0.26
N THR A 53 -4.73 14.53 0.82
CA THR A 53 -4.60 14.12 2.23
C THR A 53 -3.72 12.87 2.33
N SER A 54 -3.22 12.56 3.54
CA SER A 54 -2.46 11.31 3.76
C SER A 54 -3.29 10.06 3.43
N LYS A 55 -4.63 10.15 3.52
CA LYS A 55 -5.53 9.05 3.17
C LYS A 55 -5.59 8.86 1.66
N ASP A 56 -5.82 9.94 0.91
CA ASP A 56 -5.93 9.87 -0.55
C ASP A 56 -4.60 9.40 -1.18
N TYR A 57 -3.47 9.89 -0.65
CA TYR A 57 -2.14 9.45 -1.08
C TYR A 57 -1.90 7.96 -0.77
N ALA A 58 -2.38 7.48 0.38
CA ALA A 58 -2.27 6.07 0.73
C ALA A 58 -3.09 5.17 -0.21
N GLU A 59 -4.30 5.59 -0.56
CA GLU A 59 -5.17 4.87 -1.49
C GLU A 59 -4.59 4.85 -2.91
N ALA A 60 -4.04 5.97 -3.38
CA ALA A 60 -3.43 6.07 -4.70
C ALA A 60 -2.18 5.18 -4.85
N GLU A 61 -1.35 5.10 -3.81
CA GLU A 61 -0.10 4.33 -3.82
C GLU A 61 -0.29 2.87 -3.34
N GLY A 62 -1.47 2.51 -2.84
CA GLY A 62 -1.73 1.18 -2.26
C GLY A 62 -0.91 0.89 -1.00
N ILE A 63 -0.63 1.92 -0.19
CA ILE A 63 0.18 1.82 1.05
C ILE A 63 -0.65 2.14 2.29
N SER A 64 -0.09 1.95 3.48
CA SER A 64 -0.74 2.38 4.72
C SER A 64 -0.73 3.90 4.86
N VAL A 65 -1.75 4.46 5.52
CA VAL A 65 -1.84 5.90 5.85
C VAL A 65 -0.63 6.37 6.67
N SER A 66 -0.09 5.53 7.56
CA SER A 66 1.12 5.85 8.32
C SER A 66 2.35 5.99 7.41
N THR A 67 2.50 5.13 6.40
CA THR A 67 3.60 5.19 5.43
C THR A 67 3.44 6.39 4.51
N ALA A 68 2.21 6.65 4.04
CA ALA A 68 1.86 7.81 3.23
C ALA A 68 2.22 9.11 3.94
N ARG A 69 1.81 9.26 5.21
CA ARG A 69 2.16 10.44 6.01
C ARG A 69 3.67 10.62 6.13
N SER A 70 4.42 9.57 6.46
CA SER A 70 5.88 9.65 6.56
C SER A 70 6.54 10.04 5.24
N ARG A 71 6.00 9.60 4.09
CA ARG A 71 6.51 10.01 2.77
C ARG A 71 6.20 11.47 2.47
N LEU A 72 4.97 11.91 2.72
CA LEU A 72 4.56 13.30 2.54
C LEU A 72 5.37 14.25 3.44
N GLU A 73 5.64 13.87 4.69
CA GLU A 73 6.49 14.66 5.60
C GLU A 73 7.94 14.77 5.09
N LYS A 74 8.48 13.74 4.43
CA LYS A 74 9.79 13.81 3.77
C LYS A 74 9.78 14.76 2.58
N LEU A 75 8.72 14.76 1.77
CA LEU A 75 8.58 15.69 0.64
C LEU A 75 8.47 17.13 1.13
N VAL A 76 7.76 17.36 2.25
CA VAL A 76 7.71 18.69 2.89
C VAL A 76 9.10 19.12 3.36
N ALA A 77 9.86 18.23 3.99
CA ALA A 77 11.23 18.52 4.42
C ALA A 77 12.18 18.80 3.23
N ALA A 78 11.94 18.19 2.08
CA ALA A 78 12.68 18.43 0.84
C ALA A 78 12.27 19.73 0.12
N GLY A 79 11.18 20.38 0.55
CA GLY A 79 10.63 21.56 -0.13
C GLY A 79 9.82 21.24 -1.39
N GLU A 80 9.53 19.96 -1.64
CA GLU A 80 8.75 19.46 -2.78
C GLU A 80 7.24 19.41 -2.45
N ALA A 81 6.87 19.67 -1.20
CA ALA A 81 5.48 19.77 -0.78
C ALA A 81 5.29 20.84 0.31
N SER A 82 4.09 21.39 0.39
CA SER A 82 3.66 22.24 1.50
C SER A 82 2.60 21.53 2.33
N ARG A 83 2.57 21.79 3.64
CA ARG A 83 1.58 21.26 4.58
C ARG A 83 0.68 22.41 5.06
N ALA A 84 -0.62 22.18 5.06
CA ALA A 84 -1.61 23.07 5.66
C ALA A 84 -2.50 22.30 6.64
N ASP A 85 -2.72 22.87 7.83
CA ASP A 85 -3.74 22.39 8.77
C ASP A 85 -5.06 23.10 8.43
N VAL A 86 -6.08 22.31 8.09
CA VAL A 86 -7.38 22.79 7.60
C VAL A 86 -8.48 22.24 8.50
N VAL A 87 -9.60 22.96 8.62
CA VAL A 87 -10.81 22.47 9.27
C VAL A 87 -11.90 22.33 8.21
N ARG A 88 -12.37 21.10 7.97
CA ARG A 88 -13.53 20.81 7.12
C ARG A 88 -14.63 20.19 7.96
N ASP A 89 -15.83 20.75 7.88
CA ASP A 89 -17.02 20.23 8.58
C ASP A 89 -16.81 20.03 10.10
N GLY A 90 -16.03 20.92 10.73
CA GLY A 90 -15.68 20.85 12.15
C GLY A 90 -14.58 19.84 12.50
N VAL A 91 -14.03 19.12 11.52
CA VAL A 91 -12.95 18.16 11.69
C VAL A 91 -11.62 18.76 11.22
N ARG A 92 -10.58 18.63 12.05
CA ARG A 92 -9.22 19.03 11.66
C ARG A 92 -8.60 17.99 10.74
N CYS A 93 -8.17 18.41 9.56
CA CYS A 93 -7.47 17.59 8.59
C CYS A 93 -6.14 18.26 8.18
N ILE A 94 -5.21 17.44 7.67
CA ILE A 94 -3.95 17.92 7.13
C ILE A 94 -4.00 17.73 5.62
N GLU A 95 -3.80 18.81 4.90
CA GLU A 95 -3.71 18.82 3.44
C GLU A 95 -2.26 19.06 3.03
N TYR A 96 -1.80 18.29 2.04
CA TYR A 96 -0.47 18.38 1.48
C TYR A 96 -0.59 18.85 0.04
N THR A 97 0.15 19.89 -0.32
CA THR A 97 0.20 20.41 -1.69
C THR A 97 1.53 20.03 -2.30
N LEU A 98 1.53 19.14 -3.30
CA LEU A 98 2.74 18.75 -4.02
C LEU A 98 3.15 19.89 -4.97
N LEU A 99 4.38 20.38 -4.82
CA LEU A 99 4.99 21.40 -5.66
C LEU A 99 5.76 20.67 -6.77
N GLY A 100 5.09 20.44 -7.90
CA GLY A 100 5.67 19.80 -9.08
C GLY A 100 6.52 20.75 -9.91
#